data_AF-A0A352Q4Z6-F1
#
_entry.id   AF-A0A352Q4Z6-F1
#
_cell.length_a   1.000
_cell.length_b   1.000
_cell.length_c   1.000
_cell.angle_alpha   90.00
_cell.angle_beta   90.00
_cell.angle_gamma   90.00
#
_symmetry.space_group_name_H-M   'P 1'
#
loop_
_entity.id
_entity.type
_entity.pdbx_description
1 polymer ?
#
loop_
_entity_poly.entity_id
_entity_poly.type
_entity_poly.pdbx_seq_one_letter_code
_entity_poly.pdbx_strand_id
1 'polypeptide(L)'
;MQVKAPASVAPAARQGTGLLVLGDSISAAYGIDKSKGWVALLEKALEVDCPGFTVQNASLSGETTAGGVTRLPGLLARWQPRIVVIELGGNDGLRGLSPGQMERNLVTMVRATRAAGAEPVVLGILIPPNYGEAYSKLFEQAMR
;
A
#
# COMPACT_ATOMS: atom_id res chain seq x y z
N MET A 1 46.55 -5.19 31.59
CA MET A 1 45.12 -4.88 31.82
C MET A 1 44.52 -4.53 30.46
N GLN A 2 43.49 -5.27 30.04
CA GLN A 2 43.08 -5.40 28.63
C GLN A 2 42.38 -4.14 28.08
N VAL A 3 42.74 -3.77 26.85
CA VAL A 3 42.09 -2.69 26.10
C VAL A 3 40.74 -3.21 25.58
N LYS A 4 39.64 -2.59 26.01
CA LYS A 4 38.29 -2.92 25.58
C LYS A 4 38.11 -2.50 24.11
N ALA A 5 37.91 -3.47 23.23
CA ALA A 5 37.64 -3.21 21.81
C ALA A 5 36.33 -2.40 21.65
N PRO A 6 36.25 -1.48 20.68
CA PRO A 6 35.01 -0.76 20.39
C PRO A 6 33.94 -1.75 19.92
N ALA A 7 32.71 -1.55 20.40
CA ALA A 7 31.56 -2.32 19.97
C ALA A 7 31.37 -2.16 18.45
N SER A 8 31.30 -3.29 17.74
CA SER A 8 30.92 -3.32 16.32
C SER A 8 29.51 -2.76 16.19
N VAL A 9 29.37 -1.62 15.51
CA VAL A 9 28.07 -1.11 15.07
C VAL A 9 27.61 -2.07 13.97
N ALA A 10 26.57 -2.85 14.27
CA ALA A 10 25.92 -3.68 13.27
C ALA A 10 25.49 -2.80 12.08
N PRO A 11 25.63 -3.25 10.82
CA PRO A 11 25.16 -2.49 9.69
C PRO A 11 23.65 -2.26 9.85
N ALA A 12 23.20 -1.02 9.66
CA ALA A 12 21.78 -0.70 9.59
C ALA A 12 21.13 -1.71 8.63
N ALA A 13 20.07 -2.39 9.10
CA ALA A 13 19.29 -3.32 8.28
C ALA A 13 19.02 -2.64 6.93
N ARG A 14 19.33 -3.33 5.81
CA ARG A 14 19.17 -2.79 4.46
C ARG A 14 17.79 -2.16 4.38
N GLN A 15 17.75 -0.84 4.42
CA GLN A 15 16.56 -0.07 4.14
C GLN A 15 16.11 -0.55 2.77
N GLY A 16 14.83 -0.92 2.65
CA GLY A 16 14.28 -1.42 1.41
C GLY A 16 14.68 -0.61 0.19
N THR A 17 14.55 -1.19 -0.99
CA THR A 17 14.71 -0.43 -2.24
C THR A 17 13.33 -0.26 -2.84
N GLY A 18 12.88 0.98 -2.97
CA GLY A 18 11.71 1.29 -3.78
C GLY A 18 10.35 1.29 -3.08
N LEU A 19 9.31 1.16 -3.89
CA LEU A 19 7.91 1.35 -3.55
C LEU A 19 7.09 0.15 -3.99
N LEU A 20 6.19 -0.30 -3.11
CA LEU A 20 5.19 -1.33 -3.39
C LEU A 20 3.83 -0.65 -3.50
N VAL A 21 3.10 -0.88 -4.60
CA VAL A 21 1.68 -0.50 -4.72
C VAL A 21 0.83 -1.73 -4.45
N LEU A 22 0.05 -1.70 -3.39
CA LEU A 22 -1.01 -2.65 -3.08
C LEU A 22 -2.35 -1.96 -3.36
N GLY A 23 -2.90 -2.18 -4.55
CA GLY A 23 -4.17 -1.57 -4.93
C GLY A 23 -5.14 -2.51 -5.63
N ASP A 24 -6.18 -1.93 -6.21
CA ASP A 24 -7.19 -2.67 -6.96
C ASP A 24 -7.06 -2.47 -8.48
N SER A 25 -8.18 -2.60 -9.21
CA SER A 25 -8.31 -2.28 -10.64
C SER A 25 -7.75 -0.93 -11.06
N ILE A 26 -7.86 0.12 -10.23
CA ILE A 26 -7.36 1.47 -10.55
C ILE A 26 -5.85 1.42 -10.72
N SER A 27 -5.17 0.81 -9.76
CA SER A 27 -3.71 0.63 -9.79
C SER A 27 -3.25 -0.50 -10.69
N ALA A 28 -4.11 -1.48 -11.01
CA ALA A 28 -3.85 -2.56 -11.97
C ALA A 28 -4.02 -2.13 -13.44
N ALA A 29 -4.41 -0.88 -13.70
CA ALA A 29 -4.69 -0.35 -15.05
C ALA A 29 -5.79 -1.13 -15.79
N TYR A 30 -6.85 -1.52 -15.08
CA TYR A 30 -7.94 -2.28 -15.67
C TYR A 30 -8.63 -1.52 -16.81
N GLY A 31 -8.86 -2.19 -17.94
CA GLY A 31 -9.53 -1.61 -19.10
C GLY A 31 -8.65 -0.72 -19.98
N ILE A 32 -7.36 -0.57 -19.67
CA ILE A 32 -6.40 0.20 -20.47
C ILE A 32 -5.09 -0.57 -20.67
N ASP A 33 -4.21 -0.02 -21.51
CA ASP A 33 -2.83 -0.50 -21.61
C ASP A 33 -2.09 -0.25 -20.29
N LYS A 34 -1.43 -1.29 -19.75
CA LYS A 34 -0.71 -1.22 -18.47
C LYS A 34 0.37 -0.13 -18.45
N SER A 35 1.01 0.14 -19.59
CA SER A 35 2.02 1.21 -19.71
C SER A 35 1.45 2.62 -19.54
N LYS A 36 0.13 2.77 -19.65
CA LYS A 36 -0.60 4.03 -19.45
C LYS A 36 -1.18 4.16 -18.04
N GLY A 37 -1.09 3.11 -17.21
CA GLY A 37 -1.52 3.14 -15.82
C GLY A 37 -0.65 4.04 -14.97
N TRP A 38 -1.24 4.65 -13.94
CA TRP A 38 -0.53 5.64 -13.11
C TRP A 38 0.72 5.07 -12.43
N VAL A 39 0.73 3.78 -12.07
CA VAL A 39 1.89 3.13 -11.45
C VAL A 39 3.06 3.03 -12.44
N ALA A 40 2.79 2.70 -13.70
CA ALA A 40 3.82 2.64 -14.75
C ALA A 40 4.34 4.05 -15.11
N LEU A 41 3.45 5.05 -15.12
CA LEU A 41 3.86 6.44 -15.33
C LEU A 41 4.69 6.97 -14.15
N LEU A 42 4.34 6.58 -12.91
CA LEU A 42 5.12 6.89 -11.72
C LEU A 42 6.50 6.24 -11.77
N GLU A 43 6.58 4.95 -12.13
CA GLU A 43 7.85 4.24 -12.32
C GLU A 43 8.77 4.97 -13.29
N LYS A 44 8.24 5.33 -14.48
CA LYS A 44 8.99 6.08 -15.49
C LYS A 44 9.47 7.45 -15.00
N ALA A 45 8.66 8.16 -14.21
CA ALA A 45 9.07 9.44 -13.62
C ALA A 45 10.19 9.24 -12.58
N LEU A 46 10.07 8.21 -11.72
CA LEU A 46 11.06 7.90 -10.70
C LEU A 46 12.37 7.37 -11.27
N GLU A 47 12.38 6.70 -12.43
CA GLU A 47 13.62 6.32 -13.11
C GLU A 47 14.52 7.53 -13.41
N VAL A 48 13.91 8.68 -13.71
CA VAL A 48 14.61 9.94 -14.01
C VAL A 48 15.00 10.65 -12.71
N ASP A 49 14.05 10.82 -11.79
CA ASP A 49 14.24 11.67 -10.61
C ASP A 49 14.93 10.95 -9.44
N CYS A 50 14.84 9.61 -9.40
CA CYS A 50 15.33 8.75 -8.33
C CYS A 50 15.98 7.46 -8.87
N PRO A 51 17.13 7.55 -9.58
CA PRO A 51 17.76 6.38 -10.18
C PRO A 51 17.99 5.23 -9.19
N GLY A 52 17.57 4.02 -9.57
CA GLY A 52 17.66 2.82 -8.73
C GLY A 52 16.50 2.65 -7.73
N PHE A 53 15.52 3.55 -7.72
CA PHE A 53 14.29 3.39 -6.93
C PHE A 53 13.26 2.55 -7.70
N THR A 54 13.08 1.30 -7.30
CA THR A 54 12.20 0.35 -8.00
C THR A 54 10.73 0.51 -7.63
N VAL A 55 9.81 0.32 -8.57
CA VAL A 55 8.37 0.29 -8.31
C VAL A 55 7.86 -1.14 -8.51
N GLN A 56 7.09 -1.65 -7.55
CA GLN A 56 6.47 -2.97 -7.61
C GLN A 56 4.96 -2.85 -7.53
N ASN A 57 4.27 -3.14 -8.63
CA ASN A 57 2.81 -3.12 -8.68
C ASN A 57 2.24 -4.49 -8.32
N ALA A 58 1.66 -4.62 -7.12
CA ALA A 58 1.02 -5.84 -6.63
C ALA A 58 -0.51 -5.79 -6.67
N SER A 59 -1.07 -4.83 -7.41
CA SER A 59 -2.50 -4.56 -7.48
C SER A 59 -3.26 -5.64 -8.24
N LEU A 60 -4.48 -5.96 -7.77
CA LEU A 60 -5.37 -6.94 -8.38
C LEU A 60 -6.77 -6.36 -8.59
N SER A 61 -7.33 -6.50 -9.79
CA SER A 61 -8.70 -6.04 -10.06
C SER A 61 -9.72 -6.70 -9.13
N GLY A 62 -10.58 -5.90 -8.52
CA GLY A 62 -11.62 -6.38 -7.60
C GLY A 62 -11.14 -6.70 -6.18
N GLU A 63 -9.88 -6.38 -5.85
CA GLU A 63 -9.31 -6.57 -4.52
C GLU A 63 -10.05 -5.73 -3.46
N THR A 64 -10.22 -6.31 -2.26
CA THR A 64 -10.82 -5.64 -1.10
C THR A 64 -9.78 -5.45 0.00
N THR A 65 -10.09 -4.64 1.01
CA THR A 65 -9.19 -4.46 2.16
C THR A 65 -8.90 -5.76 2.91
N ALA A 66 -9.84 -6.71 2.95
CA ALA A 66 -9.63 -8.02 3.56
C ALA A 66 -8.60 -8.87 2.77
N GLY A 67 -8.65 -8.83 1.43
CA GLY A 67 -7.64 -9.44 0.57
C GLY A 67 -6.27 -8.80 0.74
N GLY A 68 -6.24 -7.47 0.85
CA GLY A 68 -5.04 -6.70 1.14
C GLY A 68 -4.34 -7.14 2.44
N VAL A 69 -5.08 -7.24 3.55
CA VAL A 69 -4.56 -7.73 4.84
C VAL A 69 -3.94 -9.13 4.71
N THR A 70 -4.59 -10.01 3.95
CA THR A 70 -4.12 -11.40 3.77
C THR A 70 -2.81 -11.46 2.98
N ARG A 71 -2.67 -10.64 1.93
CA ARG A 71 -1.53 -10.70 1.00
C ARG A 71 -0.33 -9.88 1.45
N LEU A 72 -0.55 -8.78 2.18
CA LEU A 72 0.49 -7.81 2.51
C LEU A 72 1.72 -8.43 3.22
N PRO A 73 1.60 -9.33 4.22
CA PRO A 73 2.78 -9.89 4.89
C PRO A 73 3.74 -10.61 3.93
N GLY A 74 3.20 -11.38 2.99
CA GLY A 74 4.00 -12.07 1.97
C GLY A 74 4.67 -11.10 0.99
N LEU A 75 3.98 -10.01 0.63
CA LEU A 75 4.54 -8.96 -0.23
C LEU A 75 5.66 -8.19 0.47
N LEU A 76 5.49 -7.84 1.76
CA LEU A 76 6.51 -7.18 2.57
C LEU A 76 7.77 -8.05 2.70
N ALA A 77 7.61 -9.33 3.02
CA ALA A 77 8.74 -10.26 3.15
C ALA A 77 9.49 -10.44 1.82
N ARG A 78 8.76 -10.52 0.70
CA ARG A 78 9.34 -10.71 -0.62
C ARG A 78 10.10 -9.48 -1.11
N TRP A 79 9.50 -8.30 -1.00
CA TRP A 79 9.98 -7.11 -1.67
C TRP A 79 10.76 -6.15 -0.77
N GLN A 80 10.54 -6.21 0.55
CA GLN A 80 11.17 -5.33 1.53
C GLN A 80 11.19 -3.86 1.05
N PRO A 81 10.03 -3.24 0.75
CA PRO A 81 9.98 -1.90 0.18
C PRO A 81 10.31 -0.82 1.22
N ARG A 82 10.65 0.40 0.78
CA ARG A 82 10.68 1.59 1.68
C ARG A 82 9.32 2.22 1.86
N ILE A 83 8.49 2.16 0.84
CA ILE A 83 7.17 2.79 0.82
C ILE A 83 6.15 1.73 0.39
N VAL A 84 5.02 1.67 1.07
CA VAL A 84 3.86 0.90 0.61
C VAL A 84 2.71 1.85 0.36
N VAL A 85 2.33 2.00 -0.91
CA VAL A 85 1.11 2.70 -1.31
C VAL A 85 -0.05 1.73 -1.24
N ILE A 86 -1.07 2.08 -0.45
CA ILE A 86 -2.29 1.29 -0.26
C ILE A 86 -3.43 2.05 -0.94
N GLU A 87 -3.99 1.43 -1.98
CA GLU A 87 -5.11 1.95 -2.75
C GLU A 87 -6.22 0.90 -2.74
N LEU A 88 -6.88 0.73 -1.59
CA LEU A 88 -7.90 -0.29 -1.38
C LEU A 88 -9.08 0.29 -0.61
N GLY A 89 -10.26 -0.29 -0.84
CA GLY A 89 -11.52 0.07 -0.19
C GLY A 89 -12.62 0.46 -1.17
N GLY A 90 -12.28 0.80 -2.42
CA GLY A 90 -13.28 1.04 -3.47
C GLY A 90 -14.22 -0.15 -3.64
N ASN A 91 -13.69 -1.36 -3.73
CA ASN A 91 -14.51 -2.59 -3.83
C ASN A 91 -15.29 -2.91 -2.55
N ASP A 92 -14.77 -2.59 -1.37
CA ASP A 92 -15.51 -2.72 -0.11
C ASP A 92 -16.76 -1.82 -0.14
N GLY A 93 -16.55 -0.56 -0.55
CA GLY A 93 -17.58 0.46 -0.72
C GLY A 93 -18.64 0.08 -1.75
N LEU A 94 -18.21 -0.30 -2.96
CA LEU A 94 -19.08 -0.69 -4.07
C LEU A 94 -19.89 -1.97 -3.81
N ARG A 95 -19.45 -2.82 -2.86
CA ARG A 95 -20.15 -4.05 -2.46
C ARG A 95 -21.00 -3.88 -1.19
N GLY A 96 -21.04 -2.69 -0.59
CA GLY A 96 -21.80 -2.45 0.63
C GLY A 96 -21.22 -3.16 1.88
N LEU A 97 -19.91 -3.45 1.90
CA LEU A 97 -19.26 -4.08 3.04
C LEU A 97 -19.12 -3.11 4.22
N SER A 98 -18.91 -3.62 5.44
CA SER A 98 -18.84 -2.77 6.64
C SER A 98 -17.68 -1.75 6.57
N PRO A 99 -17.96 -0.42 6.62
CA PRO A 99 -16.91 0.59 6.66
C PRO A 99 -16.00 0.47 7.88
N GLY A 100 -16.56 0.10 9.04
CA GLY A 100 -15.76 -0.14 10.24
C GLY A 100 -14.81 -1.34 10.11
N GLN A 101 -15.19 -2.39 9.37
CA GLN A 101 -14.26 -3.49 9.08
C GLN A 101 -13.18 -3.06 8.08
N MET A 102 -13.56 -2.29 7.08
CA MET A 102 -12.62 -1.68 6.12
C MET A 102 -11.56 -0.83 6.84
N GLU A 103 -11.98 0.05 7.75
CA GLU A 103 -11.09 0.87 8.58
C GLU A 103 -10.09 -0.01 9.36
N ARG A 104 -10.59 -1.04 10.07
CA ARG A 104 -9.73 -1.98 10.81
C ARG A 104 -8.71 -2.68 9.91
N ASN A 105 -9.11 -3.04 8.69
CA ASN A 105 -8.22 -3.67 7.72
C ASN A 105 -7.13 -2.69 7.24
N LEU A 106 -7.50 -1.45 6.91
CA LEU A 106 -6.55 -0.39 6.53
C LEU A 106 -5.55 -0.11 7.66
N VAL A 107 -6.03 0.06 8.90
CA VAL A 107 -5.19 0.25 10.08
C VAL A 107 -4.24 -0.94 10.29
N THR A 108 -4.73 -2.17 10.06
CA THR A 108 -3.90 -3.38 10.16
C THR A 108 -2.77 -3.36 9.13
N MET A 109 -3.07 -2.98 7.88
CA MET A 109 -2.07 -2.87 6.83
C MET A 109 -1.05 -1.76 7.12
N VAL A 110 -1.50 -0.58 7.58
CA VAL A 110 -0.61 0.52 8.01
C VAL A 110 0.35 0.07 9.12
N ARG A 111 -0.16 -0.65 10.12
CA ARG A 111 0.68 -1.19 11.22
C ARG A 111 1.68 -2.23 10.72
N ALA A 112 1.26 -3.15 9.85
CA ALA A 112 2.13 -4.17 9.28
C ALA A 112 3.25 -3.55 8.43
N THR A 113 2.93 -2.55 7.61
CA THR A 113 3.90 -1.79 6.81
C THR A 113 4.95 -1.11 7.70
N ARG A 114 4.53 -0.40 8.75
CA ARG A 114 5.45 0.24 9.71
C ARG A 114 6.30 -0.77 10.46
N ALA A 115 5.72 -1.90 10.89
CA ALA A 115 6.44 -2.97 11.58
C ALA A 115 7.52 -3.60 10.69
N ALA A 116 7.33 -3.60 9.37
CA ALA A 116 8.33 -4.03 8.39
C ALA A 116 9.40 -2.95 8.08
N GLY A 117 9.35 -1.79 8.73
CA GLY A 117 10.28 -0.69 8.50
C GLY A 117 10.00 0.14 7.25
N ALA A 118 8.81 0.03 6.67
CA ALA A 118 8.39 0.80 5.51
C ALA A 118 7.41 1.93 5.90
N GLU A 119 7.34 2.98 5.09
CA GLU A 119 6.39 4.08 5.24
C GLU A 119 5.07 3.76 4.50
N PRO A 120 3.92 3.72 5.18
CA PRO A 120 2.63 3.56 4.53
C PRO A 120 2.12 4.88 3.94
N VAL A 121 1.64 4.84 2.70
CA VAL A 121 0.87 5.92 2.07
C VAL A 121 -0.50 5.37 1.71
N VAL A 122 -1.56 5.92 2.28
CA VAL A 122 -2.94 5.50 1.96
C VAL A 122 -3.53 6.49 0.97
N LEU A 123 -4.03 5.99 -0.16
CA LEU A 123 -4.77 6.79 -1.14
C LEU A 123 -6.26 6.72 -0.79
N GLY A 124 -6.83 7.87 -0.41
CA GLY A 124 -8.26 7.96 -0.10
C GLY A 124 -9.13 7.74 -1.33
N ILE A 125 -10.25 7.04 -1.14
CA ILE A 125 -11.24 6.75 -2.18
C ILE A 125 -12.57 7.39 -1.80
N LEU A 126 -13.31 7.88 -2.80
CA LEU A 126 -14.71 8.26 -2.66
C LEU A 126 -15.58 7.28 -3.45
N ILE A 127 -16.79 7.01 -2.96
CA ILE A 127 -17.74 6.13 -3.63
C ILE A 127 -19.03 6.87 -3.96
N PRO A 128 -19.74 6.49 -5.05
CA PRO A 128 -21.08 6.98 -5.31
C PRO A 128 -22.03 6.64 -4.15
N PRO A 129 -23.09 7.44 -3.91
CA PRO A 129 -24.01 7.27 -2.78
C PRO A 129 -25.03 6.14 -2.98
N ASN A 130 -24.60 4.98 -3.49
CA ASN A 130 -25.47 3.86 -3.87
C ASN A 130 -26.17 3.18 -2.67
N TYR A 131 -25.62 3.33 -1.46
CA TYR A 131 -26.12 2.72 -0.22
C TYR A 131 -26.66 3.76 0.79
N GLY A 132 -26.94 4.98 0.32
CA GLY A 132 -27.45 6.09 1.12
C GLY A 132 -26.38 6.89 1.86
N GLU A 133 -26.73 8.12 2.26
CA GLU A 133 -25.78 9.08 2.83
C GLU A 133 -25.09 8.61 4.11
N ALA A 134 -25.80 7.87 4.97
CA ALA A 134 -25.23 7.37 6.22
C ALA A 134 -24.05 6.43 5.95
N TYR A 135 -24.19 5.56 4.95
CA TYR A 135 -23.10 4.67 4.55
C TYR A 135 -21.94 5.45 3.92
N SER A 136 -22.22 6.37 2.99
CA SER A 136 -21.18 7.21 2.37
C SER A 136 -20.38 8.00 3.41
N LYS A 137 -21.04 8.58 4.42
CA LYS A 137 -20.36 9.30 5.51
C LYS A 137 -19.45 8.40 6.34
N LEU A 138 -19.92 7.20 6.69
CA LEU A 138 -19.10 6.22 7.43
C LEU A 138 -17.93 5.72 6.59
N PHE A 139 -18.13 5.51 5.29
CA PHE A 139 -17.07 5.13 4.35
C PHE A 139 -15.99 6.22 4.25
N GLU A 140 -16.38 7.48 4.07
CA GLU A 140 -15.46 8.61 4.02
C GLU A 140 -14.70 8.79 5.33
N GLN A 141 -15.34 8.54 6.48
CA GLN A 141 -14.69 8.59 7.78
C GLN A 141 -13.64 7.48 7.92
N ALA A 142 -13.95 6.26 7.47
CA ALA A 142 -13.04 5.11 7.51
C ALA A 142 -11.81 5.27 6.59
N MET A 143 -11.84 6.22 5.65
CA MET A 143 -10.76 6.53 4.71
C MET A 143 -9.82 7.66 5.18
N ARG A 144 -10.13 8.33 6.29
CA ARG A 144 -9.34 9.44 6.86
C ARG A 144 -8.38 8.95 7.94
#